data_AF-A0A438GXW0-F1
#
_entry.id   AF-A0A438GXW0-F1
#
_cell.length_a   1.000
_cell.length_b   1.000
_cell.length_c   1.000
_cell.angle_alpha   90.00
_cell.angle_beta   90.00
_cell.angle_gamma   90.00
#
_symmetry.space_group_name_H-M   'P 1'
#
loop_
_entity.id
_entity.type
_entity.pdbx_description
1 polymer ?
#
loop_
_entity_poly.entity_id
_entity_poly.type
_entity_poly.pdbx_seq_one_letter_code
_entity_poly.pdbx_strand_id
1 'polypeptide(L)'
;MASENESPRQQPRPSHACMQKFRLYETHSKFYMIGRDKTRTYWRVLKIDRLDPSELNIREDSTTYTESECSDLLRRINEGNRSTGGLRFVTTCYGIVGFIKFLGPYYMLLITERRQIGVICGHTVYAVSKSEMIPLPNPDVQTNMAYSMNENRYKKLLCMVDLTKDFFFSYSYHVMRSLQRNLCDNETGQVLYETMFVWNEFLTQGIRNHLQNTVWTVALVYGFFKQVRIG
;
A
#
# COMPACT_ATOMS: atom_id res chain seq x y z
N MET A 1 -6.85 -43.00 36.24
CA MET A 1 -7.43 -41.67 35.98
C MET A 1 -6.28 -40.71 35.76
N ALA A 2 -5.93 -40.45 34.50
CA ALA A 2 -5.03 -39.38 34.12
C ALA A 2 -5.83 -38.47 33.18
N SER A 3 -6.05 -37.24 33.63
CA SER A 3 -6.84 -36.22 32.96
C SER A 3 -6.06 -35.68 31.76
N GLU A 4 -6.56 -35.95 30.55
CA GLU A 4 -6.10 -35.29 29.32
C GLU A 4 -6.53 -33.82 29.36
N ASN A 5 -5.54 -32.93 29.44
CA ASN A 5 -5.74 -31.49 29.44
C ASN A 5 -5.85 -31.06 27.96
N GLU A 6 -7.06 -31.09 27.40
CA GLU A 6 -7.35 -30.48 26.10
C GLU A 6 -7.05 -28.98 26.17
N SER A 7 -6.02 -28.55 25.45
CA SER A 7 -5.76 -27.13 25.24
C SER A 7 -6.91 -26.53 24.43
N PRO A 8 -7.50 -25.37 24.81
CA PRO A 8 -8.60 -24.80 24.05
C PRO A 8 -8.13 -24.50 22.63
N ARG A 9 -8.86 -25.00 21.62
CA ARG A 9 -8.69 -24.60 20.23
C ARG A 9 -8.79 -23.08 20.17
N GLN A 10 -7.66 -22.41 19.93
CA GLN A 10 -7.64 -20.96 19.76
C GLN A 10 -8.58 -20.62 18.60
N GLN A 11 -9.64 -19.89 18.91
CA GLN A 11 -10.49 -19.28 17.89
C GLN A 11 -9.60 -18.41 16.99
N PRO A 12 -9.81 -18.41 15.66
CA PRO A 12 -9.02 -17.56 14.78
C PRO A 12 -9.21 -16.11 15.19
N ARG A 13 -8.10 -15.44 15.51
CA ARG A 13 -8.06 -14.01 15.84
C ARG A 13 -8.83 -13.24 14.75
N PRO A 14 -9.59 -12.19 15.11
CA PRO A 14 -10.35 -11.42 14.14
C PRO A 14 -9.41 -11.02 13.01
N SER A 15 -9.78 -11.38 11.78
CA SER A 15 -9.02 -11.08 10.57
C SER A 15 -8.51 -9.66 10.66
N HIS A 16 -7.19 -9.46 10.69
CA HIS A 16 -6.59 -8.12 10.59
C HIS A 16 -7.31 -7.40 9.45
N ALA A 17 -8.11 -6.40 9.79
CA ALA A 17 -9.03 -5.81 8.84
C ALA A 17 -8.22 -5.26 7.67
N CYS A 18 -8.27 -5.95 6.53
CA CYS A 18 -7.40 -5.59 5.43
C CYS A 18 -7.87 -4.26 4.86
N MET A 19 -6.96 -3.29 4.81
CA MET A 19 -7.24 -1.99 4.21
C MET A 19 -7.35 -2.15 2.69
N GLN A 20 -8.44 -1.64 2.11
CA GLN A 20 -8.75 -1.87 0.69
C GLN A 20 -8.98 -0.58 -0.10
N LYS A 21 -9.16 0.55 0.58
CA LYS A 21 -9.34 1.85 -0.06
C LYS A 21 -8.60 2.91 0.76
N PHE A 22 -7.89 3.76 0.05
CA PHE A 22 -7.05 4.78 0.63
C PHE A 22 -7.36 6.14 -0.01
N ARG A 23 -7.19 7.21 0.76
CA ARG A 23 -7.26 8.59 0.26
C ARG A 23 -5.96 9.29 0.61
N LEU A 24 -5.30 9.81 -0.41
CA LEU A 24 -4.08 10.59 -0.27
C LEU A 24 -4.43 12.07 -0.19
N TYR A 25 -3.86 12.73 0.82
CA TYR A 25 -3.89 14.16 0.98
C TYR A 25 -2.47 14.70 1.09
N GLU A 26 -2.30 15.97 0.81
CA GLU A 26 -1.04 16.69 0.97
C GLU A 26 -1.25 18.00 1.73
N THR A 27 -0.24 18.35 2.51
CA THR A 27 0.02 19.71 2.96
C THR A 27 1.38 20.12 2.40
N HIS A 28 1.83 21.34 2.70
CA HIS A 28 3.18 21.77 2.37
C HIS A 28 4.26 20.76 2.81
N SER A 29 4.22 20.34 4.08
CA SER A 29 5.31 19.53 4.68
C SER A 29 5.10 18.02 4.64
N LYS A 30 3.88 17.52 4.40
CA LYS A 30 3.58 16.08 4.52
C LYS A 30 2.56 15.60 3.50
N PHE A 31 2.64 14.31 3.16
CA PHE A 31 1.50 13.55 2.67
C PHE A 31 0.83 12.78 3.80
N TYR A 32 -0.48 12.62 3.70
CA TYR A 32 -1.30 11.84 4.62
C TYR A 32 -2.09 10.79 3.82
N MET A 33 -1.83 9.51 4.06
CA MET A 33 -2.61 8.42 3.49
C MET A 33 -3.63 7.94 4.54
N ILE A 34 -4.91 8.07 4.22
CA ILE A 34 -6.00 7.59 5.06
C ILE A 34 -6.48 6.26 4.51
N GLY A 35 -6.13 5.17 5.19
CA GLY A 35 -6.55 3.82 4.82
C GLY A 35 -7.80 3.41 5.56
N ARG A 36 -8.68 2.66 4.88
CA ARG A 36 -9.84 2.02 5.51
C ARG A 36 -10.06 0.61 5.01
N ASP A 37 -10.67 -0.19 5.86
CA ASP A 37 -11.11 -1.53 5.52
C ASP A 37 -12.38 -1.52 4.65
N LYS A 38 -12.83 -2.73 4.24
CA LYS A 38 -14.03 -2.89 3.40
C LYS A 38 -15.31 -2.49 4.13
N THR A 39 -15.40 -2.82 5.42
CA THR A 39 -16.61 -2.60 6.24
C THR A 39 -16.75 -1.17 6.72
N ARG A 40 -15.70 -0.33 6.59
CA ARG A 40 -15.65 1.03 7.14
C ARG A 40 -15.86 0.96 8.64
N THR A 41 -15.03 0.19 9.32
CA THR A 41 -14.98 0.11 10.77
C THR A 41 -13.62 0.52 11.30
N TYR A 42 -12.57 0.35 10.49
CA TYR A 42 -11.20 0.67 10.86
C TYR A 42 -10.57 1.64 9.88
N TRP A 43 -10.08 2.77 10.42
CA TRP A 43 -9.33 3.77 9.68
C TRP A 43 -7.93 3.91 10.30
N ARG A 44 -6.92 3.98 9.45
CA ARG A 44 -5.53 4.20 9.84
C ARG A 44 -4.95 5.37 9.07
N VAL A 45 -3.90 5.96 9.62
CA VAL A 45 -3.28 7.16 9.07
C VAL A 45 -1.78 6.92 8.89
N LEU A 46 -1.30 7.05 7.65
CA LEU A 46 0.12 7.09 7.34
C LEU A 46 0.54 8.54 7.08
N LYS A 47 1.66 8.94 7.66
CA LYS A 47 2.27 10.25 7.47
C LYS A 47 3.58 10.05 6.72
N ILE A 48 3.77 10.76 5.62
CA ILE A 48 4.98 10.71 4.81
C ILE A 48 5.56 12.11 4.78
N ASP A 49 6.80 12.26 5.23
CA ASP A 49 7.47 13.56 5.23
C ASP A 49 7.83 14.00 3.81
N ARG A 50 7.78 15.32 3.57
CA ARG A 50 8.19 15.92 2.30
C ARG A 50 9.42 16.81 2.43
N LEU A 51 9.88 17.11 3.64
CA LEU A 51 10.94 18.09 3.87
C LEU A 51 12.32 17.46 3.86
N ASP A 52 12.46 16.15 4.09
CA ASP A 52 13.72 15.45 3.89
C ASP A 52 13.93 15.11 2.39
N PRO A 53 14.92 15.70 1.70
CA PRO A 53 15.20 15.40 0.29
C PRO A 53 15.98 14.08 0.09
N SER A 54 16.56 13.55 1.17
CA SER A 54 17.50 12.43 1.13
C SER A 54 16.82 11.12 1.48
N GLU A 55 16.04 11.09 2.56
CA GLU A 55 15.49 9.86 3.14
C GLU A 55 13.96 9.78 3.07
N LEU A 56 13.46 8.56 2.89
CA LEU A 56 12.03 8.28 2.90
C LEU A 56 11.51 8.14 4.33
N ASN A 57 11.12 9.26 4.94
CA ASN A 57 10.59 9.27 6.30
C ASN A 57 9.08 8.99 6.32
N ILE A 58 8.71 7.77 6.72
CA ILE A 58 7.32 7.32 6.82
C ILE A 58 7.00 6.90 8.26
N ARG A 59 5.86 7.35 8.78
CA ARG A 59 5.35 6.93 10.10
C ARG A 59 3.87 6.63 10.05
N GLU A 60 3.49 5.52 10.66
CA GLU A 60 2.10 5.16 10.91
C GLU A 60 1.63 5.72 12.25
N ASP A 61 0.42 6.29 12.27
CA ASP A 61 -0.25 6.63 13.52
C ASP A 61 -0.71 5.34 14.20
N SER A 62 -0.36 5.17 15.47
CA SER A 62 -0.72 3.98 16.25
C SER A 62 -2.22 3.92 16.56
N THR A 63 -2.92 5.05 16.44
CA THR A 63 -4.35 5.15 16.73
C THR A 63 -5.18 4.53 15.61
N THR A 64 -6.17 3.73 15.99
CA THR A 64 -7.22 3.29 15.06
C THR A 64 -8.40 4.25 15.22
N TYR A 65 -8.87 4.79 14.11
CA TYR A 65 -9.93 5.80 14.07
C TYR A 65 -11.23 5.22 13.55
N THR A 66 -12.33 5.88 13.90
CA THR A 66 -13.63 5.82 13.21
C THR A 66 -13.70 6.84 12.06
N GLU A 67 -14.78 6.79 11.26
CA GLU A 67 -15.00 7.77 10.17
C GLU A 67 -15.05 9.22 10.67
N SER A 68 -15.75 9.45 11.78
CA SER A 68 -15.92 10.79 12.37
C SER A 68 -14.60 11.32 12.93
N GLU A 69 -13.87 10.51 13.70
CA GLU A 69 -12.59 10.92 14.27
C GLU A 69 -11.55 11.20 13.18
N CYS A 70 -11.56 10.42 12.10
CA CYS A 70 -10.69 10.66 10.97
C CYS A 70 -11.06 11.95 10.22
N SER A 71 -12.36 12.22 10.08
CA SER A 71 -12.85 13.48 9.49
C SER A 71 -12.43 14.69 10.32
N ASP A 72 -12.54 14.61 11.65
CA ASP A 72 -12.07 15.64 12.57
C ASP A 72 -10.56 15.81 12.57
N LEU A 73 -9.80 14.72 12.44
CA LEU A 73 -8.35 14.78 12.27
C LEU A 73 -7.97 15.55 10.99
N LEU A 74 -8.58 15.22 9.86
CA LEU A 74 -8.32 15.91 8.59
C LEU A 74 -8.70 17.39 8.67
N ARG A 75 -9.81 17.72 9.33
CA ARG A 75 -10.22 19.11 9.57
C ARG A 75 -9.17 19.88 10.39
N ARG A 76 -8.70 19.31 11.50
CA ARG A 76 -7.65 19.93 12.33
C ARG A 76 -6.32 20.09 11.58
N ILE A 77 -5.93 19.11 10.76
CA ILE A 77 -4.74 19.22 9.90
C ILE A 77 -4.92 20.36 8.90
N ASN A 78 -6.08 20.47 8.26
CA ASN A 78 -6.38 21.56 7.34
C ASN A 78 -6.28 22.93 8.02
N GLU A 79 -6.93 23.09 9.18
CA GLU A 79 -6.91 24.32 9.98
C GLU A 79 -5.48 24.71 10.38
N GLY A 80 -4.69 23.75 10.88
CA GLY A 80 -3.30 23.96 11.29
C GLY A 80 -2.33 24.27 10.15
N ASN A 81 -2.71 24.01 8.89
CA ASN A 81 -1.88 24.30 7.71
C ASN A 81 -2.46 25.43 6.85
N ARG A 82 -3.48 26.18 7.30
CA ARG A 82 -4.13 27.22 6.48
C ARG A 82 -3.15 28.28 5.94
N SER A 83 -2.13 28.65 6.71
CA SER A 83 -1.12 29.63 6.27
C SER A 83 -0.23 29.13 5.13
N THR A 84 -0.14 27.82 4.93
CA THR A 84 0.70 27.17 3.90
C THR A 84 -0.13 26.44 2.83
N GLY A 85 -1.40 26.84 2.66
CA GLY A 85 -2.31 26.32 1.63
C GLY A 85 -3.29 25.24 2.10
N GLY A 86 -3.23 24.84 3.37
CA GLY A 86 -4.15 23.89 3.98
C GLY A 86 -3.87 22.43 3.60
N LEU A 87 -4.90 21.60 3.74
CA LEU A 87 -4.88 20.19 3.37
C LEU A 87 -5.61 20.00 2.04
N ARG A 88 -4.90 19.49 1.03
CA ARG A 88 -5.43 19.25 -0.31
C ARG A 88 -5.61 17.76 -0.55
N PHE A 89 -6.76 17.39 -1.11
CA PHE A 89 -6.96 16.03 -1.61
C PHE A 89 -6.17 15.81 -2.90
N VAL A 90 -5.44 14.70 -2.98
CA VAL A 90 -4.61 14.34 -4.15
C VAL A 90 -5.32 13.30 -4.99
N THR A 91 -5.55 12.11 -4.44
CA THR A 91 -6.18 11.00 -5.17
C THR A 91 -6.76 9.95 -4.24
N THR A 92 -7.63 9.10 -4.78
CA THR A 92 -8.04 7.84 -4.15
C THR A 92 -7.19 6.72 -4.75
N CYS A 93 -6.73 5.81 -3.91
CA CYS A 93 -6.02 4.63 -4.37
C CYS A 93 -6.46 3.36 -3.63
N TYR A 94 -5.98 2.24 -4.13
CA TYR A 94 -6.36 0.89 -3.75
C TYR A 94 -5.16 0.07 -3.27
N GLY A 95 -4.01 0.70 -3.12
CA GLY A 95 -2.80 0.08 -2.60
C GLY A 95 -1.57 0.87 -3.03
N ILE A 96 -0.55 0.84 -2.17
CA ILE A 96 0.78 1.35 -2.52
C ILE A 96 1.53 0.21 -3.21
N VAL A 97 1.97 0.46 -4.44
CA VAL A 97 2.88 -0.44 -5.18
C VAL A 97 4.27 -0.35 -4.60
N GLY A 98 4.69 0.85 -4.19
CA GLY A 98 5.93 1.06 -3.46
C GLY A 98 6.48 2.47 -3.68
N PHE A 99 7.71 2.66 -3.23
CA PHE A 99 8.46 3.90 -3.34
C PHE A 99 9.75 3.65 -4.12
N ILE A 100 10.16 4.63 -4.90
CA ILE A 100 11.42 4.58 -5.61
C ILE A 100 12.08 5.95 -5.64
N LYS A 101 13.40 5.98 -5.48
CA LYS A 101 14.23 7.15 -5.71
C LYS A 101 15.13 6.88 -6.90
N PHE A 102 15.19 7.82 -7.82
CA PHE A 102 16.13 7.80 -8.94
C PHE A 102 17.33 8.69 -8.59
N LEU A 103 17.48 9.82 -9.27
CA LEU A 103 18.48 10.83 -8.93
C LEU A 103 17.85 11.97 -8.11
N GLY A 104 16.59 12.31 -8.40
CA GLY A 104 15.85 13.38 -7.74
C GLY A 104 15.03 12.92 -6.52
N PRO A 105 13.78 13.42 -6.37
CA PRO A 105 12.94 13.09 -5.22
C PRO A 105 12.51 11.63 -5.22
N TYR A 106 11.94 11.17 -4.10
CA TYR A 106 11.19 9.93 -4.07
C TYR A 106 9.91 10.05 -4.92
N TYR A 107 9.46 8.92 -5.44
CA TYR A 107 8.17 8.75 -6.09
C TYR A 107 7.40 7.66 -5.37
N MET A 108 6.10 7.88 -5.19
CA MET A 108 5.16 6.89 -4.68
C MET A 108 4.31 6.37 -5.83
N LEU A 109 4.37 5.06 -6.06
CA LEU A 109 3.56 4.38 -7.06
C LEU A 109 2.28 3.84 -6.40
N LEU A 110 1.13 4.20 -6.98
CA LEU A 110 -0.19 3.88 -6.45
C LEU A 110 -1.03 3.13 -7.48
N ILE A 111 -1.88 2.22 -7.01
CA ILE A 111 -2.97 1.65 -7.81
C ILE A 111 -4.18 2.56 -7.64
N THR A 112 -4.55 3.31 -8.68
CA THR A 112 -5.69 4.25 -8.63
C THR A 112 -6.98 3.64 -9.14
N GLU A 113 -6.92 2.56 -9.92
CA GLU A 113 -8.10 1.75 -10.28
C GLU A 113 -7.76 0.26 -10.30
N ARG A 114 -8.74 -0.56 -9.94
CA ARG A 114 -8.62 -2.03 -9.94
C ARG A 114 -9.92 -2.69 -10.40
N ARG A 115 -9.77 -3.87 -11.00
CA ARG A 115 -10.88 -4.71 -11.49
C ARG A 115 -10.85 -6.05 -10.77
N GLN A 116 -11.98 -6.53 -10.27
CA GLN A 116 -12.09 -7.92 -9.80
C GLN A 116 -11.96 -8.88 -10.98
N ILE A 117 -11.07 -9.86 -10.87
CA ILE A 117 -10.82 -10.86 -11.93
C ILE A 117 -11.16 -12.29 -11.51
N GLY A 118 -11.36 -12.53 -10.21
CA GLY A 118 -11.80 -13.83 -9.70
C GLY A 118 -11.83 -13.90 -8.19
N VAL A 119 -12.02 -15.11 -7.68
CA VAL A 119 -12.11 -15.46 -6.27
C VAL A 119 -11.40 -16.80 -6.04
N ILE A 120 -10.43 -16.84 -5.13
CA ILE A 120 -9.77 -18.06 -4.65
C ILE A 120 -10.23 -18.31 -3.22
N CYS A 121 -10.87 -19.44 -2.93
CA CYS A 121 -11.29 -19.81 -1.57
C CYS A 121 -12.08 -18.71 -0.82
N GLY A 122 -12.93 -17.94 -1.52
CA GLY A 122 -13.68 -16.81 -0.94
C GLY A 122 -12.92 -15.47 -0.94
N HIS A 123 -11.63 -15.45 -1.27
CA HIS A 123 -10.81 -14.25 -1.35
C HIS A 123 -10.79 -13.67 -2.76
N THR A 124 -11.12 -12.38 -2.87
CA THR A 124 -11.16 -11.71 -4.18
C THR A 124 -9.77 -11.43 -4.72
N VAL A 125 -9.55 -11.73 -6.00
CA VAL A 125 -8.35 -11.38 -6.77
C VAL A 125 -8.67 -10.20 -7.69
N TYR A 126 -7.75 -9.24 -7.75
CA TYR A 126 -7.89 -8.01 -8.52
C TYR A 126 -6.75 -7.86 -9.53
N ALA A 127 -7.07 -7.38 -10.72
CA ALA A 127 -6.10 -6.81 -11.66
C ALA A 127 -5.97 -5.30 -11.41
N VAL A 128 -4.77 -4.76 -11.63
CA VAL A 128 -4.55 -3.32 -11.71
C VAL A 128 -5.18 -2.81 -13.01
N SER A 129 -5.95 -1.72 -12.94
CA SER A 129 -6.59 -1.11 -14.11
C SER A 129 -6.04 0.29 -14.39
N LYS A 130 -5.55 0.97 -13.37
CA LYS A 130 -4.83 2.24 -13.49
C LYS A 130 -3.82 2.38 -12.36
N SER A 131 -2.67 2.96 -12.67
CA SER A 131 -1.64 3.31 -11.70
C SER A 131 -1.15 4.74 -11.91
N GLU A 132 -0.72 5.40 -10.85
CA GLU A 132 -0.16 6.75 -10.89
C GLU A 132 1.14 6.81 -10.10
N MET A 133 2.11 7.58 -10.61
CA MET A 133 3.38 7.86 -9.95
C MET A 133 3.36 9.30 -9.43
N ILE A 134 3.27 9.47 -8.12
CA ILE A 134 3.20 10.77 -7.46
C ILE A 134 4.60 11.14 -6.95
N PRO A 135 5.19 12.27 -7.37
CA PRO A 135 6.47 12.71 -6.85
C PRO A 135 6.33 13.23 -5.40
N LEU A 136 7.37 13.05 -4.59
CA LEU A 136 7.50 13.58 -3.23
C LEU A 136 8.60 14.66 -3.21
N PRO A 137 8.39 15.82 -3.86
CA PRO A 137 9.38 16.88 -3.84
C PRO A 137 9.35 17.60 -2.49
N ASN A 138 10.53 18.02 -2.03
CA ASN A 138 10.63 19.05 -1.02
C ASN A 138 10.21 20.39 -1.63
N PRO A 139 9.15 21.04 -1.11
CA PRO A 139 8.66 22.31 -1.65
C PRO A 139 9.66 23.47 -1.48
N ASP A 140 10.52 23.43 -0.46
CA ASP A 140 11.50 24.46 -0.13
C ASP A 140 12.81 24.31 -0.94
N VAL A 141 13.02 23.14 -1.57
CA VAL A 141 14.25 22.85 -2.32
C VAL A 141 13.91 22.68 -3.79
N GLN A 142 14.17 23.73 -4.57
CA GLN A 142 14.03 23.69 -6.02
C GLN A 142 15.24 22.98 -6.65
N THR A 143 15.20 21.65 -6.69
CA THR A 143 16.23 20.88 -7.41
C THR A 143 15.89 20.81 -8.90
N ASN A 144 16.77 21.34 -9.76
CA ASN A 144 16.69 21.10 -11.21
C ASN A 144 16.81 19.59 -11.56
N MET A 145 17.25 18.77 -10.60
CA MET A 145 17.44 17.34 -10.74
C MET A 145 16.14 16.58 -11.05
N ALA A 146 15.01 16.99 -10.47
CA ALA A 146 13.68 16.41 -10.75
C ALA A 146 13.25 16.54 -12.22
N TYR A 147 13.82 17.49 -12.95
CA TYR A 147 13.56 17.76 -14.37
C TYR A 147 14.73 17.40 -15.28
N SER A 148 15.79 16.79 -14.72
CA SER A 148 16.97 16.44 -15.50
C SER A 148 16.64 15.37 -16.56
N MET A 149 17.39 15.39 -17.67
CA MET A 149 17.23 14.37 -18.72
C MET A 149 17.43 12.95 -18.19
N ASN A 150 18.38 12.76 -17.28
CA ASN A 150 18.65 11.45 -16.67
C ASN A 150 17.50 10.97 -15.79
N GLU A 151 16.94 11.85 -14.95
CA GLU A 151 15.76 11.55 -14.13
C GLU A 151 14.58 11.11 -15.00
N ASN A 152 14.28 11.89 -16.04
CA ASN A 152 13.21 11.58 -16.98
C ASN A 152 13.47 10.27 -17.74
N ARG A 153 14.73 9.94 -18.04
CA ARG A 153 15.11 8.65 -18.64
C ARG A 153 14.78 7.49 -17.71
N TYR A 154 15.17 7.56 -16.43
CA TYR A 154 14.87 6.48 -15.47
C TYR A 154 13.36 6.31 -15.22
N LYS A 155 12.62 7.42 -15.13
CA LYS A 155 11.14 7.38 -15.05
C LYS A 155 10.54 6.67 -16.25
N LYS A 156 10.98 7.02 -17.47
CA LYS A 156 10.52 6.35 -18.69
C LYS A 156 10.82 4.87 -18.69
N LEU A 157 12.02 4.46 -18.24
CA LEU A 157 12.40 3.05 -18.15
C LEU A 157 11.47 2.28 -17.20
N LEU A 158 11.17 2.82 -16.01
CA LEU A 158 10.23 2.18 -15.09
C LEU A 158 8.82 2.12 -15.68
N CYS A 159 8.37 3.19 -16.33
CA CYS A 159 7.06 3.25 -16.99
C CYS A 159 6.93 2.36 -18.24
N MET A 160 8.01 1.71 -18.71
CA MET A 160 7.88 0.65 -19.73
C MET A 160 7.16 -0.59 -19.18
N VAL A 161 7.20 -0.80 -17.86
CA VAL A 161 6.39 -1.83 -17.23
C VAL A 161 4.97 -1.32 -17.08
N ASP A 162 4.09 -1.84 -17.94
CA ASP A 162 2.67 -1.53 -17.91
C ASP A 162 1.99 -2.32 -16.79
N LEU A 163 1.81 -1.69 -15.63
CA LEU A 163 1.16 -2.31 -14.48
C LEU A 163 -0.29 -2.74 -14.77
N THR A 164 -0.92 -2.27 -15.85
CA THR A 164 -2.31 -2.67 -16.19
C THR A 164 -2.39 -4.00 -16.93
N LYS A 165 -1.25 -4.54 -17.36
CA LYS A 165 -1.15 -5.81 -18.10
C LYS A 165 -0.60 -6.91 -17.21
N ASP A 166 -1.41 -7.95 -17.01
CA ASP A 166 -0.98 -9.21 -16.39
C ASP A 166 -0.47 -9.09 -14.93
N PHE A 167 -0.70 -7.95 -14.28
CA PHE A 167 -0.48 -7.78 -12.84
C PHE A 167 -1.77 -7.98 -12.05
N PHE A 168 -1.68 -8.82 -11.04
CA PHE A 168 -2.79 -9.08 -10.13
C PHE A 168 -2.33 -9.22 -8.68
N PHE A 169 -3.28 -9.03 -7.76
CA PHE A 169 -3.05 -9.09 -6.33
C PHE A 169 -4.33 -9.48 -5.58
N SER A 170 -4.19 -9.82 -4.31
CA SER A 170 -5.31 -9.92 -3.37
C SER A 170 -4.95 -9.24 -2.05
N TYR A 171 -5.95 -8.66 -1.42
CA TYR A 171 -5.83 -8.04 -0.10
C TYR A 171 -5.74 -9.07 1.02
N SER A 172 -6.41 -10.20 0.86
CA SER A 172 -6.63 -11.17 1.93
C SER A 172 -6.14 -12.57 1.58
N TYR A 173 -5.49 -12.74 0.42
CA TYR A 173 -4.92 -14.02 -0.01
C TYR A 173 -3.51 -13.81 -0.57
N HIS A 174 -2.59 -14.68 -0.19
CA HIS A 174 -1.21 -14.63 -0.66
C HIS A 174 -1.10 -15.27 -2.04
N VAL A 175 -1.48 -14.52 -3.08
CA VAL A 175 -1.48 -14.98 -4.49
C VAL A 175 -0.09 -15.32 -5.03
N MET A 176 0.98 -14.84 -4.38
CA MET A 176 2.37 -15.17 -4.71
C MET A 176 2.79 -16.58 -4.23
N ARG A 177 1.94 -17.26 -3.46
CA ARG A 177 2.17 -18.61 -2.94
C ARG A 177 1.27 -19.62 -3.64
N SER A 178 1.73 -20.86 -3.71
CA SER A 178 0.87 -21.97 -4.09
C SER A 178 -0.21 -22.21 -3.04
N LEU A 179 -1.32 -22.85 -3.45
CA LEU A 179 -2.38 -23.23 -2.52
C LEU A 179 -1.86 -24.10 -1.37
N GLN A 180 -0.98 -25.07 -1.67
CA GLN A 180 -0.38 -25.95 -0.67
C GLN A 180 0.37 -25.14 0.41
N ARG A 181 1.23 -24.18 0.00
CA ARG A 181 1.95 -23.34 0.97
C ARG A 181 1.00 -22.48 1.81
N ASN A 182 -0.04 -21.92 1.20
CA ASN A 182 -1.04 -21.15 1.93
C ASN A 182 -1.86 -21.97 2.94
N LEU A 183 -1.92 -23.29 2.80
CA LEU A 183 -2.62 -24.19 3.72
C LEU A 183 -1.70 -24.85 4.76
N CYS A 184 -0.41 -25.03 4.44
CA CYS A 184 0.52 -25.80 5.26
C CYS A 184 1.53 -24.95 6.05
N ASP A 185 1.86 -23.73 5.57
CA ASP A 185 2.87 -22.89 6.24
C ASP A 185 2.22 -21.97 7.26
N ASN A 186 2.80 -21.91 8.46
CA ASN A 186 2.42 -20.98 9.53
C ASN A 186 3.19 -19.65 9.48
N GLU A 187 3.96 -19.42 8.41
CA GLU A 187 4.66 -18.15 8.23
C GLU A 187 3.64 -17.00 8.16
N THR A 188 3.98 -15.87 8.76
CA THR A 188 3.15 -14.66 8.73
C THR A 188 4.01 -13.42 8.60
N GLY A 189 3.39 -12.28 8.28
CA GLY A 189 4.07 -10.99 8.27
C GLY A 189 4.89 -10.72 7.00
N GLN A 190 6.02 -10.03 7.17
CA GLN A 190 6.81 -9.48 6.06
C GLN A 190 7.57 -10.54 5.26
N VAL A 191 8.06 -11.60 5.92
CA VAL A 191 8.80 -12.72 5.31
C VAL A 191 8.03 -13.34 4.15
N LEU A 192 6.69 -13.32 4.20
CA LEU A 192 5.82 -13.82 3.13
C LEU A 192 6.07 -13.15 1.78
N TYR A 193 6.56 -11.91 1.80
CA TYR A 193 6.71 -11.05 0.64
C TYR A 193 8.14 -11.02 0.09
N GLU A 194 9.10 -11.67 0.77
CA GLU A 194 10.51 -11.78 0.36
C GLU A 194 10.68 -12.98 -0.59
N THR A 195 10.06 -12.87 -1.78
CA THR A 195 10.10 -13.95 -2.78
C THR A 195 10.12 -13.40 -4.19
N MET A 196 10.75 -14.15 -5.11
CA MET A 196 10.83 -13.81 -6.53
C MET A 196 9.48 -13.62 -7.23
N PHE A 197 8.39 -14.12 -6.63
CA PHE A 197 7.02 -13.98 -7.16
C PHE A 197 6.35 -12.66 -6.79
N VAL A 198 6.92 -11.88 -5.87
CA VAL A 198 6.45 -10.52 -5.54
C VAL A 198 7.23 -9.54 -6.38
N TRP A 199 6.65 -9.11 -7.50
CA TRP A 199 7.32 -8.25 -8.48
C TRP A 199 7.78 -6.91 -7.88
N ASN A 200 6.97 -6.33 -6.99
CA ASN A 200 7.24 -5.05 -6.34
C ASN A 200 7.97 -5.16 -5.00
N GLU A 201 8.64 -6.28 -4.72
CA GLU A 201 9.34 -6.50 -3.44
C GLU A 201 10.29 -5.34 -3.11
N PHE A 202 11.24 -5.04 -4.00
CA PHE A 202 12.18 -3.94 -3.84
C PHE A 202 11.51 -2.58 -3.61
N LEU A 203 10.46 -2.27 -4.38
CA LEU A 203 9.72 -1.00 -4.26
C LEU A 203 9.06 -0.86 -2.88
N THR A 204 8.70 -1.97 -2.25
CA THR A 204 8.04 -1.97 -0.94
C THR A 204 8.99 -2.13 0.24
N GLN A 205 10.26 -2.45 0.01
CA GLN A 205 11.24 -2.74 1.05
C GLN A 205 11.39 -1.57 2.04
N GLY A 206 11.51 -0.34 1.53
CA GLY A 206 11.65 0.85 2.37
C GLY A 206 10.47 1.05 3.34
N ILE A 207 9.24 1.05 2.84
CA ILE A 207 8.05 1.23 3.69
C ILE A 207 7.86 0.06 4.67
N ARG A 208 8.16 -1.18 4.25
CA ARG A 208 8.09 -2.35 5.13
C ARG A 208 9.09 -2.24 6.28
N ASN A 209 10.33 -1.86 6.00
CA ASN A 209 11.35 -1.70 7.03
C ASN A 209 10.99 -0.59 8.04
N HIS A 210 10.36 0.50 7.58
CA HIS A 210 9.92 1.58 8.48
C HIS A 210 8.73 1.18 9.35
N LEU A 211 7.75 0.47 8.79
CA LEU A 211 6.46 0.22 9.45
C LEU A 211 6.35 -1.13 10.14
N GLN A 212 7.24 -2.07 9.82
CA GLN A 212 7.21 -3.45 10.32
C GLN A 212 5.87 -4.16 10.05
N ASN A 213 5.15 -3.74 9.01
CA ASN A 213 3.92 -4.36 8.51
C ASN A 213 3.77 -4.21 6.99
N THR A 214 2.71 -4.80 6.42
CA THR A 214 2.42 -4.77 4.97
C THR A 214 1.06 -4.16 4.63
N VAL A 215 0.34 -3.60 5.61
CA VAL A 215 -1.09 -3.24 5.49
C VAL A 215 -1.34 -2.14 4.45
N TRP A 216 -0.34 -1.31 4.16
CA TRP A 216 -0.42 -0.21 3.19
C TRP A 216 -0.07 -0.63 1.76
N THR A 217 0.64 -1.74 1.61
CA THR A 217 1.18 -2.22 0.34
C THR A 217 0.42 -3.44 -0.16
N VAL A 218 0.54 -3.74 -1.45
CA VAL A 218 0.04 -4.99 -2.02
C VAL A 218 1.19 -5.80 -2.61
N ALA A 219 1.10 -7.13 -2.56
CA ALA A 219 1.99 -8.00 -3.34
C ALA A 219 1.47 -8.07 -4.78
N LEU A 220 2.21 -7.48 -5.72
CA LEU A 220 1.92 -7.64 -7.14
C LEU A 220 2.58 -8.91 -7.67
N VAL A 221 1.78 -9.76 -8.30
CA VAL A 221 2.26 -10.92 -9.05
C VAL A 221 2.07 -10.62 -10.53
N TYR A 222 3.12 -10.85 -11.32
CA TYR A 222 3.07 -10.78 -12.78
C TYR A 222 2.83 -12.17 -13.36
N GLY A 223 1.83 -12.30 -14.24
CA GLY A 223 1.54 -13.55 -14.92
C GLY A 223 0.07 -13.66 -15.34
N PHE A 224 -0.45 -14.88 -15.37
CA PHE A 224 -1.79 -15.14 -15.89
C PHE A 224 -2.76 -15.58 -14.79
N PHE A 225 -3.97 -15.02 -14.79
CA PHE A 225 -5.07 -15.45 -13.94
C PHE A 225 -6.35 -15.67 -14.77
N LYS A 226 -6.97 -16.84 -14.62
CA LYS A 226 -8.25 -17.16 -15.24
C LYS A 226 -9.11 -18.00 -14.29
N GLN A 227 -10.36 -17.59 -14.14
CA GLN A 227 -11.38 -18.37 -13.44
C GLN A 227 -12.59 -18.52 -14.36
N VAL A 228 -13.08 -19.75 -14.48
CA VAL A 228 -14.22 -20.10 -15.33
C VAL A 228 -15.28 -20.76 -14.45
N ARG A 229 -16.54 -20.36 -14.61
CA ARG A 229 -17.66 -21.12 -14.05
C ARG A 229 -17.98 -22.25 -15.01
N ILE A 230 -17.91 -23.47 -14.51
CA ILE A 230 -18.38 -24.64 -15.24
C ILE A 230 -19.88 -24.73 -14.93
N GLY A 231 -20.70 -24.67 -15.98
CA GLY A 231 -22.16 -24.81 -15.90
C GLY A 231 -22.61 -26.25 -15.80
#